data_AF-A0AAD4D4V2-F1
#
_entry.id   AF-A0AAD4D4V2-F1
#
_cell.length_a   1.000
_cell.length_b   1.000
_cell.length_c   1.000
_cell.angle_alpha   90.00
_cell.angle_beta   90.00
_cell.angle_gamma   90.00
#
_symmetry.space_group_name_H-M   'P 1'
#
loop_
_entity.id
_entity.type
_entity.pdbx_description
1 polymer ?
#
loop_
_entity_poly.entity_id
_entity_poly.type
_entity_poly.pdbx_seq_one_letter_code
_entity_poly.pdbx_strand_id
1 'polypeptide(L)'
;MIEVDVFWSFSFGALFAACSAGSLKHQSVFWLTPSFVYTLLFLSLIFAPSGLYLLWDNPGWESMFLLGDKNEIHAILPTVFAFTNVLLGIIGYYVTYAKIRKYRNAPQMPMSYHKYWIHAYTCFCAILGMGYNRF
;
A
#
# COMPACT_ATOMS: atom_id res chain seq x y z
N MET A 1 11.96 6.80 4.49
CA MET A 1 11.25 5.68 3.84
C MET A 1 9.82 5.52 4.34
N ILE A 2 9.50 5.90 5.59
CA ILE A 2 8.11 6.06 6.04
C ILE A 2 7.25 6.87 5.04
N GLU A 3 7.82 7.90 4.41
CA GLU A 3 7.12 8.75 3.43
C GLU A 3 6.80 8.02 2.12
N VAL A 4 7.52 6.95 1.79
CA VAL A 4 7.29 6.17 0.57
C VAL A 4 6.41 4.95 0.82
N ASP A 5 6.33 4.47 2.07
CA ASP A 5 5.52 3.31 2.45
C ASP A 5 4.02 3.54 2.30
N VAL A 6 3.57 4.79 2.42
CA VAL A 6 2.20 5.19 2.10
C VAL A 6 1.83 4.87 0.65
N PHE A 7 2.73 5.15 -0.30
CA PHE A 7 2.54 4.86 -1.72
C PHE A 7 2.68 3.37 -2.00
N TRP A 8 3.60 2.71 -1.30
CA TRP A 8 3.82 1.28 -1.44
C TRP A 8 2.61 0.47 -0.96
N SER A 9 2.14 0.73 0.25
CA SER A 9 0.95 0.10 0.85
C SER A 9 -0.26 0.25 -0.06
N PHE A 10 -0.51 1.47 -0.53
CA PHE A 10 -1.60 1.75 -1.47
C PHE A 10 -1.44 0.96 -2.77
N SER A 11 -0.23 0.93 -3.33
CA SER A 11 0.07 0.23 -4.57
C SER A 11 -0.22 -1.28 -4.47
N PHE A 12 0.16 -1.93 -3.37
CA PHE A 12 -0.15 -3.35 -3.17
C PHE A 12 -1.65 -3.62 -3.12
N GLY A 13 -2.40 -2.80 -2.36
CA GLY A 13 -3.85 -2.92 -2.29
C GLY A 13 -4.52 -2.74 -3.65
N ALA A 14 -4.08 -1.72 -4.40
CA ALA A 14 -4.57 -1.45 -5.75
C ALA A 14 -4.19 -2.55 -6.75
N LEU A 15 -2.99 -3.12 -6.64
CA LEU A 15 -2.50 -4.19 -7.52
C LEU A 15 -3.33 -5.46 -7.32
N PHE A 16 -3.54 -5.91 -6.09
CA PHE A 16 -4.32 -7.12 -5.83
C PHE A 16 -5.79 -6.96 -6.23
N ALA A 17 -6.37 -5.77 -6.04
CA ALA A 17 -7.69 -5.47 -6.57
C ALA A 17 -7.73 -5.51 -8.11
N ALA A 18 -6.72 -4.96 -8.78
CA ALA A 18 -6.63 -4.99 -10.24
C ALA A 18 -6.48 -6.42 -10.78
N CYS A 19 -5.66 -7.26 -10.15
CA CYS A 19 -5.50 -8.67 -10.52
C CYS A 19 -6.77 -9.49 -10.30
N SER A 20 -7.59 -9.14 -9.30
CA SER A 20 -8.86 -9.80 -8.99
C SER A 20 -10.08 -9.16 -9.66
N ALA A 21 -9.87 -8.26 -10.63
CA ALA A 21 -10.94 -7.51 -11.30
C ALA A 21 -12.03 -8.41 -11.90
N GLY A 22 -11.64 -9.58 -12.46
CA GLY A 22 -12.54 -10.59 -13.01
C GLY A 22 -13.64 -11.00 -12.02
N SER A 23 -13.22 -11.41 -10.82
CA SER A 23 -14.12 -11.85 -9.75
C SER A 23 -14.84 -10.68 -9.08
N LEU A 24 -14.16 -9.54 -8.93
CA LEU A 24 -14.70 -8.34 -8.25
C LEU A 24 -15.85 -7.67 -9.01
N LYS A 25 -15.90 -7.82 -10.35
CA LYS A 25 -16.95 -7.23 -11.20
C LYS A 25 -18.36 -7.60 -10.75
N HIS A 26 -18.55 -8.84 -10.29
CA HIS A 26 -19.86 -9.37 -9.95
C HIS A 26 -20.20 -9.24 -8.46
N GLN A 27 -19.20 -8.96 -7.61
CA GLN A 27 -19.37 -8.89 -6.16
C GLN A 27 -19.93 -7.55 -5.70
N SER A 28 -20.94 -7.58 -4.82
CA SER A 28 -21.59 -6.40 -4.25
C SER A 28 -20.83 -5.77 -3.08
N VAL A 29 -19.99 -6.55 -2.39
CA VAL A 29 -19.26 -6.13 -1.19
C VAL A 29 -17.81 -6.57 -1.29
N PHE A 30 -16.86 -5.65 -1.15
CA PHE A 30 -15.44 -5.97 -1.32
C PHE A 30 -14.85 -6.70 -0.11
N TRP A 31 -15.29 -6.38 1.11
CA TRP A 31 -14.78 -7.00 2.34
C TRP A 31 -15.01 -8.52 2.42
N LEU A 32 -16.05 -9.01 1.72
CA LEU A 32 -16.40 -10.43 1.66
C LEU A 32 -15.62 -11.19 0.58
N THR A 33 -14.82 -10.50 -0.24
CA THR A 33 -14.13 -11.13 -1.35
C THR A 33 -12.87 -11.84 -0.84
N PRO A 34 -12.60 -13.10 -1.22
CA PRO A 34 -11.37 -13.80 -0.81
C PRO A 34 -10.10 -13.01 -1.13
N SER A 35 -10.07 -12.32 -2.28
CA SER A 35 -8.97 -11.45 -2.70
C SER A 35 -8.69 -10.30 -1.72
N PHE A 36 -9.73 -9.73 -1.09
CA PHE A 36 -9.56 -8.71 -0.06
C PHE A 36 -8.97 -9.31 1.22
N VAL A 37 -9.44 -10.49 1.64
CA VAL A 37 -8.93 -11.19 2.82
C VAL A 37 -7.45 -11.54 2.63
N TYR A 38 -7.06 -12.07 1.47
CA TYR A 38 -5.64 -12.34 1.17
C TYR A 38 -4.80 -11.06 1.17
N THR A 39 -5.34 -9.95 0.64
CA THR A 39 -4.66 -8.65 0.69
C THR A 39 -4.46 -8.19 2.13
N LEU A 40 -5.50 -8.30 2.97
CA LEU A 40 -5.44 -7.91 4.38
C LEU A 40 -4.43 -8.76 5.15
N LEU A 41 -4.43 -10.08 4.93
CA LEU A 41 -3.48 -11.00 5.56
C LEU A 41 -2.04 -10.70 5.11
N PHE A 42 -1.82 -10.47 3.82
CA PHE A 42 -0.51 -10.07 3.31
C PHE A 42 -0.02 -8.77 3.96
N LEU A 43 -0.87 -7.74 4.01
CA LEU A 43 -0.52 -6.46 4.60
C LEU A 43 -0.24 -6.57 6.10
N SER A 44 -1.03 -7.36 6.82
CA SER A 44 -0.96 -7.45 8.29
C SER A 44 0.11 -8.42 8.80
N LEU A 45 0.37 -9.51 8.08
CA LEU A 45 1.29 -10.57 8.53
C LEU A 45 2.69 -10.44 7.94
N ILE A 46 2.82 -9.81 6.77
CA ILE A 46 4.10 -9.74 6.06
C ILE A 46 4.56 -8.29 6.00
N PHE A 47 3.80 -7.43 5.33
CA PHE A 47 4.26 -6.08 5.00
C PHE A 47 4.41 -5.16 6.23
N ALA A 48 3.38 -5.07 7.08
CA ALA A 48 3.43 -4.22 8.27
C ALA A 48 4.49 -4.70 9.29
N PRO A 49 4.61 -6.01 9.61
CA PRO A 49 5.68 -6.51 10.48
C PRO A 49 7.08 -6.30 9.90
N SER A 50 7.27 -6.46 8.59
CA SER A 50 8.58 -6.18 7.97
C SER A 50 8.96 -4.70 8.07
N GLY A 51 8.01 -3.78 7.81
CA GLY A 51 8.26 -2.35 7.94
C GLY A 51 8.50 -1.92 9.39
N LEU A 52 7.75 -2.50 10.34
CA LEU A 52 7.97 -2.30 11.78
C LEU A 52 9.39 -2.65 12.20
N TYR A 53 9.87 -3.82 11.77
CA TYR A 53 11.21 -4.29 12.11
C TYR A 53 12.29 -3.36 11.52
N LEU A 54 12.14 -2.96 10.25
CA LEU A 54 13.08 -2.05 9.59
C LEU A 54 13.11 -0.68 10.27
N LEU A 55 11.96 -0.13 10.63
CA LEU A 55 11.86 1.14 11.35
C LEU A 55 12.50 1.08 12.74
N TRP A 56 12.35 -0.04 13.44
CA TRP A 56 12.94 -0.22 14.76
C TRP A 56 14.46 -0.37 14.72
N ASP A 57 14.98 -1.14 13.76
CA ASP A 57 16.41 -1.40 13.67
C ASP A 57 17.18 -0.30 12.93
N ASN A 58 16.58 0.38 11.96
CA ASN A 58 17.27 1.38 11.12
C ASN A 58 16.49 2.70 11.01
N PRO A 59 16.26 3.39 12.15
CA PRO A 59 15.40 4.57 12.16
C PRO A 59 15.92 5.77 11.39
N GLY A 60 17.23 5.98 11.38
CA GLY A 60 17.85 7.04 10.58
C GLY A 60 17.59 6.81 9.09
N TRP A 61 17.75 5.60 8.60
CA TRP A 61 17.47 5.30 7.20
C TRP A 61 15.96 5.38 6.87
N GLU A 62 15.12 4.85 7.76
CA GLU A 62 13.66 4.83 7.59
C GLU A 62 12.98 6.20 7.71
N SER A 63 13.63 7.16 8.34
CA SER A 63 13.19 8.55 8.41
C SER A 63 13.89 9.46 7.41
N MET A 64 14.74 8.95 6.51
CA MET A 64 15.64 9.80 5.70
C MET A 64 16.49 10.76 6.56
N PHE A 65 16.94 10.29 7.72
CA PHE A 65 17.76 10.95 8.73
C PHE A 65 17.09 12.17 9.39
N LEU A 66 15.77 12.23 9.34
CA LEU A 66 14.97 13.21 10.09
C LEU A 66 14.81 12.81 11.56
N LEU A 67 14.73 11.51 11.85
CA LEU A 67 14.74 10.97 13.20
C LEU A 67 16.18 10.53 13.50
N GLY A 68 16.71 11.03 14.62
CA GLY A 68 18.08 10.79 15.06
C GLY A 68 18.29 9.39 15.62
N ASP A 69 18.71 9.31 16.88
CA ASP A 69 19.23 8.07 17.47
C ASP A 69 18.14 7.07 17.87
N LYS A 70 18.50 5.77 17.92
CA LYS A 70 17.58 4.64 18.24
C LYS A 70 16.84 4.81 19.57
N ASN A 71 17.40 5.57 20.51
CA ASN A 71 16.86 5.75 21.86
C ASN A 71 15.78 6.85 21.95
N GLU A 72 15.59 7.66 20.91
CA GLU A 72 14.60 8.75 20.91
C GLU A 72 13.25 8.32 20.35
N ILE A 73 13.15 7.12 19.75
CA ILE A 73 11.95 6.68 19.05
C ILE A 73 11.03 5.96 20.01
N HIS A 74 9.94 6.66 20.34
CA HIS A 74 8.86 6.10 21.13
C HIS A 74 8.16 4.98 20.36
N ALA A 75 7.84 3.87 21.03
CA ALA A 75 7.15 2.70 20.46
C ALA A 75 5.74 2.99 19.86
N ILE A 76 5.24 4.21 20.06
CA ILE A 76 4.00 4.70 19.44
C ILE A 76 4.22 4.94 17.94
N LEU A 77 5.41 5.37 17.52
CA LEU A 77 5.66 5.69 16.12
C LEU A 77 5.58 4.44 15.22
N PRO A 78 6.24 3.31 15.55
CA PRO A 78 6.12 2.09 14.75
C PRO A 78 4.69 1.53 14.76
N THR A 79 3.99 1.56 15.89
CA THR A 79 2.62 1.05 15.98
C THR A 79 1.63 1.86 15.13
N VAL A 80 1.73 3.19 15.14
CA VAL A 80 0.95 4.06 14.25
C VAL A 80 1.32 3.79 12.80
N PHE A 81 2.61 3.67 12.49
CA PHE A 81 3.10 3.37 11.15
C PHE A 81 2.52 2.06 10.59
N ALA A 82 2.54 0.98 11.37
CA ALA A 82 1.96 -0.30 10.99
C ALA A 82 0.47 -0.19 10.70
N PHE A 83 -0.27 0.50 11.58
CA PHE A 83 -1.70 0.73 11.41
C PHE A 83 -2.00 1.54 10.14
N THR A 84 -1.25 2.62 9.91
CA THR A 84 -1.45 3.47 8.72
C THR A 84 -1.15 2.74 7.42
N ASN A 85 -0.14 1.87 7.39
CA ASN A 85 0.19 1.09 6.19
C ASN A 85 -0.92 0.10 5.84
N VAL A 86 -1.44 -0.64 6.83
CA VAL A 86 -2.57 -1.55 6.58
C VAL A 86 -3.80 -0.77 6.11
N LEU A 87 -4.11 0.36 6.74
CA LEU A 87 -5.23 1.22 6.37
C LEU A 87 -5.10 1.73 4.92
N LEU A 88 -3.92 2.20 4.52
CA LEU A 88 -3.67 2.72 3.17
C LEU A 88 -3.74 1.62 2.10
N GLY A 89 -3.30 0.40 2.42
CA GLY A 89 -3.52 -0.75 1.55
C GLY A 89 -5.00 -1.10 1.37
N ILE A 90 -5.80 -1.03 2.44
CA ILE A 90 -7.26 -1.19 2.36
C ILE A 90 -7.87 -0.08 1.47
N ILE A 91 -7.43 1.17 1.63
CA ILE A 91 -7.89 2.29 0.80
C ILE A 91 -7.52 2.07 -0.68
N GLY A 92 -6.30 1.63 -0.98
CA GLY A 92 -5.87 1.31 -2.35
C GLY A 92 -6.71 0.21 -3.00
N TYR A 93 -7.04 -0.82 -2.23
CA TYR A 93 -7.95 -1.87 -2.67
C TYR A 93 -9.36 -1.32 -2.95
N TYR A 94 -9.90 -0.53 -2.02
CA TYR A 94 -11.24 0.06 -2.14
C TYR A 94 -11.38 1.00 -3.34
N VAL A 95 -10.41 1.91 -3.55
CA VAL A 95 -10.42 2.85 -4.68
C VAL A 95 -10.44 2.09 -6.01
N THR A 96 -9.59 1.07 -6.13
CA THR A 96 -9.50 0.26 -7.36
C THR A 96 -10.78 -0.55 -7.58
N TYR A 97 -11.32 -1.15 -6.50
CA TYR A 97 -12.60 -1.86 -6.53
C TYR A 97 -13.77 -0.96 -6.96
N ALA A 98 -13.90 0.23 -6.39
CA ALA A 98 -14.97 1.18 -6.73
C ALA A 98 -14.93 1.55 -8.22
N LYS A 99 -13.74 1.65 -8.80
CA LYS A 99 -13.54 1.95 -10.23
C LYS A 99 -13.84 0.74 -11.11
N ILE A 100 -13.42 -0.46 -10.73
CA ILE A 100 -13.77 -1.71 -11.44
C ILE A 100 -15.30 -1.85 -11.49
N ARG A 101 -15.99 -1.61 -10.37
CA ARG A 101 -17.46 -1.71 -10.29
C ARG A 101 -18.18 -0.76 -11.24
N LYS A 102 -17.62 0.43 -11.52
CA LYS A 102 -18.20 1.38 -12.50
C LYS A 102 -18.29 0.78 -13.91
N TYR A 103 -17.44 -0.20 -14.23
CA TYR A 103 -17.42 -0.88 -15.52
C TYR A 103 -18.14 -2.26 -15.51
N ARG A 104 -19.02 -2.50 -14.52
CA ARG A 104 -19.78 -3.76 -14.39
C ARG A 104 -20.59 -4.12 -15.63
N ASN A 105 -21.13 -3.12 -16.32
CA ASN A 105 -21.97 -3.34 -17.51
C ASN A 105 -21.18 -3.30 -18.82
N ALA A 106 -19.86 -3.05 -18.76
CA ALA A 106 -19.03 -3.02 -19.96
C ALA A 106 -18.78 -4.47 -20.47
N PRO A 107 -18.83 -4.69 -21.79
CA PRO A 107 -18.59 -6.00 -22.40
C PRO A 107 -17.14 -6.47 -22.24
N GLN A 108 -16.19 -5.53 -22.19
CA GLN A 108 -14.78 -5.78 -21.91
C GLN A 108 -14.32 -4.92 -20.73
N MET A 109 -13.41 -5.45 -19.91
CA MET A 109 -12.86 -4.70 -18.80
C MET A 109 -11.73 -3.79 -19.30
N PRO A 110 -11.86 -2.46 -19.15
CA PRO A 110 -10.83 -1.55 -19.64
C PRO A 110 -9.62 -1.60 -18.71
N MET A 111 -8.42 -1.86 -19.26
CA MET A 111 -7.15 -1.91 -18.52
C MET A 111 -6.77 -0.62 -17.75
N SER A 112 -7.60 0.43 -17.86
CA SER A 112 -7.43 1.72 -17.20
C SER A 112 -7.41 1.65 -15.66
N TYR A 113 -7.93 0.60 -15.02
CA TYR A 113 -7.83 0.45 -13.55
C TYR A 113 -6.42 0.08 -13.08
N HIS A 114 -5.55 -0.46 -13.95
CA HIS A 114 -4.14 -0.68 -13.58
C HIS A 114 -3.38 0.63 -13.34
N LYS A 115 -3.91 1.77 -13.83
CA LYS A 115 -3.30 3.07 -13.59
C LYS A 115 -3.14 3.38 -12.10
N TYR A 116 -4.05 2.93 -11.24
CA TYR A 116 -3.99 3.29 -9.81
C TYR A 116 -2.75 2.75 -9.09
N TRP A 117 -2.43 1.47 -9.29
CA TRP A 117 -1.20 0.91 -8.72
C TRP A 117 0.05 1.40 -9.46
N ILE A 118 -0.01 1.57 -10.80
CA ILE A 118 1.12 2.08 -11.59
C ILE A 118 1.51 3.49 -11.12
N HIS A 119 0.56 4.41 -11.00
CA HIS A 119 0.87 5.78 -10.57
C HIS A 119 1.43 5.79 -9.15
N ALA A 120 0.83 5.04 -8.21
CA ALA A 120 1.36 4.94 -6.86
C ALA A 120 2.78 4.37 -6.83
N TYR A 121 3.03 3.31 -7.61
CA TYR A 121 4.35 2.71 -7.74
C TYR A 121 5.38 3.64 -8.41
N THR A 122 4.97 4.39 -9.43
CA THR A 122 5.82 5.39 -10.08
C THR A 122 6.16 6.53 -9.12
N CYS A 123 5.21 7.02 -8.32
CA CYS A 123 5.47 8.01 -7.28
C CYS A 123 6.47 7.48 -6.24
N PHE A 124 6.30 6.24 -5.80
CA PHE A 124 7.25 5.55 -4.92
C PHE A 124 8.67 5.52 -5.53
N CYS A 125 8.83 5.02 -6.76
CA CYS A 125 10.13 4.96 -7.43
C CYS A 125 10.73 6.34 -7.66
N ALA A 126 9.92 7.34 -7.98
CA ALA A 126 10.36 8.71 -8.19
C ALA A 126 10.90 9.33 -6.89
N ILE A 127 10.21 9.13 -5.76
CA ILE A 127 10.67 9.63 -4.45
C ILE A 127 11.96 8.92 -4.03
N LEU A 128 12.07 7.60 -4.22
CA LEU A 128 13.31 6.88 -3.93
C LEU A 128 14.47 7.34 -4.83
N GLY A 129 14.23 7.45 -6.14
CA GLY A 129 15.25 7.87 -7.10
C GLY A 129 15.72 9.31 -6.88
N MET A 130 14.82 10.23 -6.53
CA MET A 130 15.18 11.62 -6.21
C MET A 130 15.77 11.75 -4.80
N GLY A 131 15.33 10.92 -3.85
CA GLY A 131 15.87 10.87 -2.49
C GLY A 131 17.30 10.32 -2.43
N TYR A 132 17.72 9.50 -3.41
CA TYR A 132 19.09 9.00 -3.52
C TYR A 132 20.13 10.12 -3.62
N ASN A 133 19.84 11.22 -4.31
CA ASN A 133 20.77 12.34 -4.45
C ASN A 133 20.96 13.19 -3.17
N ARG A 134 20.28 12.83 -2.08
CA ARG A 134 20.36 13.53 -0.79
C ARG A 134 21.35 12.88 0.18
N PHE A 135 21.92 11.73 -0.19
CA PHE A 135 22.91 10.96 0.56
C PHE A 135 24.24 10.87 -0.17
#